data_AF-A0A7Y5VQR4-F1
#
_entry.id   AF-A0A7Y5VQR4-F1
#
_cell.length_a   1.000
_cell.length_b   1.000
_cell.length_c   1.000
_cell.angle_alpha   90.00
_cell.angle_beta   90.00
_cell.angle_gamma   90.00
#
_symmetry.space_group_name_H-M   'P 1'
#
loop_
_entity.id
_entity.type
_entity.pdbx_description
1 polymer ?
#
loop_
_entity_poly.entity_id
_entity_poly.type
_entity_poly.pdbx_seq_one_letter_code
_entity_poly.pdbx_strand_id
1 'polypeptide(L)'
;MRRGALRAPSLQRRAPRSWQQGARSAPLRSKCSTPPDRFPIQRHRERQEDREDAMKKSPKAKKPALRPFDAAEFLTDAETIAAYLDEAFASNDPAEIAESIGTVARALGMSKIARNAKVSRESLYRALSRNGNPELSTIIGVLRACGVTLAAKAA
;
A
#
# COMPACT_ATOMS: atom_id res chain seq x y z
N MET A 1 37.14 -39.95 18.25
CA MET A 1 36.08 -39.96 17.23
C MET A 1 36.10 -38.61 16.49
N ARG A 2 37.04 -38.44 15.57
CA ARG A 2 36.87 -38.34 14.09
C ARG A 2 35.79 -37.36 13.62
N ARG A 3 36.27 -36.16 13.24
CA ARG A 3 35.57 -35.09 12.52
C ARG A 3 35.11 -35.59 11.15
N GLY A 4 33.83 -35.46 10.85
CA GLY A 4 33.26 -35.77 9.54
C GLY A 4 33.56 -34.67 8.53
N ALA A 5 34.51 -34.93 7.63
CA ALA A 5 34.77 -34.09 6.46
C ALA A 5 33.87 -34.58 5.31
N LEU A 6 32.82 -33.81 4.99
CA LEU A 6 32.04 -34.02 3.77
C LEU A 6 32.77 -33.34 2.60
N ARG A 7 33.32 -34.19 1.73
CA ARG A 7 34.00 -33.88 0.47
C ARG A 7 32.95 -33.47 -0.57
N ALA A 8 33.02 -32.25 -1.10
CA ALA A 8 32.24 -31.83 -2.26
C ALA A 8 32.83 -32.41 -3.57
N PRO A 9 32.00 -32.79 -4.57
CA PRO A 9 32.48 -33.32 -5.84
C PRO A 9 32.93 -32.22 -6.81
N SER A 10 34.08 -32.46 -7.44
CA SER A 10 34.70 -31.61 -8.46
C SER A 10 33.92 -31.63 -9.79
N LEU A 11 33.17 -30.56 -10.08
CA LEU A 11 32.64 -30.30 -11.41
C LEU A 11 33.69 -29.62 -12.27
N GLN A 12 34.55 -30.43 -12.88
CA GLN A 12 35.35 -30.04 -14.03
C GLN A 12 34.40 -29.74 -15.21
N ARG A 13 34.19 -28.46 -15.52
CA ARG A 13 33.60 -28.04 -16.80
C ARG A 13 34.72 -27.84 -17.81
N ARG A 14 34.93 -28.85 -18.66
CA ARG A 14 35.72 -28.77 -19.89
C ARG A 14 35.12 -27.72 -20.83
N ALA A 15 35.93 -26.76 -21.28
CA ALA A 15 35.57 -25.84 -22.35
C ALA A 15 35.60 -26.57 -23.71
N PRO A 16 34.69 -26.25 -24.65
CA PRO A 16 34.57 -26.93 -25.93
C PRO A 16 35.72 -26.60 -26.90
N ARG A 17 36.17 -27.64 -27.63
CA ARG A 17 37.29 -27.67 -28.59
C ARG A 17 37.17 -26.76 -29.83
N SER A 18 36.07 -26.02 -29.99
CA SER A 18 35.80 -25.19 -31.18
C SER A 18 36.58 -23.86 -31.24
N TRP A 19 37.31 -23.52 -30.18
CA TRP A 19 38.09 -22.28 -30.09
C TRP A 19 39.55 -22.42 -30.59
N GLN A 20 39.95 -23.60 -31.08
CA GLN A 20 41.34 -23.85 -31.51
C GLN A 20 41.63 -23.68 -33.00
N GLN A 21 40.66 -23.31 -33.85
CA GLN A 21 40.89 -23.24 -35.30
C GLN A 21 40.29 -21.96 -35.90
N GLY A 22 41.15 -20.95 -36.09
CA GLY A 22 40.74 -19.71 -36.77
C GLY A 22 41.75 -18.57 -36.78
N ALA A 23 43.06 -18.85 -36.73
CA ALA A 23 44.11 -17.85 -36.90
C ALA A 23 44.79 -18.02 -38.28
N ARG A 24 44.32 -17.30 -39.30
CA ARG A 24 44.98 -17.07 -40.61
C ARG A 24 44.49 -15.69 -41.14
N SER A 25 45.23 -14.59 -40.93
CA SER A 25 46.26 -14.00 -41.82
C SER A 25 45.75 -13.39 -43.14
N ALA A 26 45.78 -12.05 -43.29
CA ALA A 26 45.93 -11.33 -44.56
C ALA A 26 46.20 -9.81 -44.37
N PRO A 27 46.84 -9.11 -45.33
CA PRO A 27 47.71 -7.97 -45.07
C PRO A 27 47.31 -6.60 -45.68
N LEU A 28 48.10 -5.59 -45.29
CA LEU A 28 48.26 -4.18 -45.70
C LEU A 28 47.75 -3.71 -47.08
N ARG A 29 47.05 -2.56 -47.11
CA ARG A 29 47.02 -1.59 -48.24
C ARG A 29 46.76 -0.17 -47.69
N SER A 30 47.77 0.69 -47.68
CA SER A 30 48.13 1.69 -48.69
C SER A 30 47.33 3.01 -48.64
N LYS A 31 48.02 4.06 -48.16
CA LYS A 31 48.02 5.46 -48.64
C LYS A 31 46.66 6.19 -48.77
N CYS A 32 46.41 7.10 -47.83
CA CYS A 32 45.90 8.46 -48.08
C CYS A 32 46.73 9.39 -47.18
N SER A 33 47.62 10.25 -47.69
CA SER A 33 47.33 11.60 -48.23
C SER A 33 46.48 12.43 -47.26
N THR A 34 47.13 13.38 -46.58
CA THR A 34 46.68 14.30 -45.52
C THR A 34 45.62 15.32 -45.99
N PRO A 35 44.84 15.90 -45.05
CA PRO A 35 45.22 17.23 -44.56
C PRO A 35 45.16 17.38 -43.02
N PRO A 36 45.98 18.27 -42.44
CA PRO A 36 45.86 18.68 -41.05
C PRO A 36 44.69 19.67 -40.91
N ASP A 37 44.33 19.97 -39.67
CA ASP A 37 43.33 20.97 -39.27
C ASP A 37 41.86 20.57 -39.44
N ARG A 38 41.44 19.74 -38.49
CA ARG A 38 40.19 20.02 -37.79
C ARG A 38 40.36 19.67 -36.32
N PHE A 39 40.94 20.60 -35.55
CA PHE A 39 40.79 20.56 -34.11
C PHE A 39 39.29 20.67 -33.78
N PRO A 40 38.65 19.66 -33.18
CA PRO A 40 37.35 19.87 -32.61
C PRO A 40 37.56 20.63 -31.31
N ILE A 41 37.28 21.93 -31.33
CA ILE A 41 36.97 22.71 -30.12
C ILE A 41 35.61 22.24 -29.62
N GLN A 42 35.58 21.03 -29.06
CA GLN A 42 34.50 20.55 -28.19
C GLN A 42 35.16 19.70 -27.10
N ARG A 43 35.75 20.37 -26.12
CA ARG A 43 36.21 19.74 -24.86
C ARG A 43 35.64 20.40 -23.60
N HIS A 44 34.54 21.14 -23.71
CA HIS A 44 33.93 21.79 -22.53
C HIS A 44 32.49 21.37 -22.20
N ARG A 45 31.76 20.63 -23.04
CA ARG A 45 30.37 20.27 -22.72
C ARG A 45 30.20 18.82 -22.23
N GLU A 46 30.96 17.87 -22.78
CA GLU A 46 30.71 16.44 -22.50
C GLU A 46 31.18 15.97 -21.11
N ARG A 47 31.97 16.75 -20.36
CA ARG A 47 32.34 16.35 -18.99
C ARG A 47 31.22 16.63 -17.96
N GLN A 48 30.19 17.40 -18.31
CA GLN A 48 29.10 17.72 -17.39
C GLN A 48 27.90 16.78 -17.51
N GLU A 49 27.67 16.17 -18.67
CA GLU A 49 26.47 15.35 -18.90
C GLU A 49 26.58 13.96 -18.21
N ASP A 50 27.77 13.36 -18.15
CA ASP A 50 27.95 12.04 -17.50
C ASP A 50 27.79 12.04 -15.97
N ARG A 51 27.99 13.19 -15.31
CA ARG A 51 27.83 13.32 -13.84
C ARG A 51 26.37 13.54 -13.43
N GLU A 52 25.56 14.12 -14.31
CA GLU A 52 24.14 14.42 -14.03
C GLU A 52 23.25 13.17 -14.14
N ASP A 53 23.63 12.19 -14.96
CA ASP A 53 22.87 10.95 -15.14
C ASP A 53 23.01 9.95 -14.00
N ALA A 54 24.14 9.97 -13.28
CA ALA A 54 24.39 9.06 -12.16
C ALA A 54 23.62 9.43 -10.87
N MET A 55 23.21 10.70 -10.70
CA MET A 55 22.57 11.18 -9.47
C MET A 55 21.05 10.88 -9.41
N LYS A 56 20.41 10.53 -10.53
CA LYS A 56 18.94 10.36 -10.60
C LYS A 56 18.41 8.98 -10.19
N LYS A 57 19.26 7.99 -9.89
CA LYS A 57 18.81 6.62 -9.60
C LYS A 57 19.18 6.16 -8.19
N SER A 58 18.64 6.86 -7.20
CA SER A 58 18.55 6.30 -5.84
C SER A 58 17.39 5.29 -5.80
N PRO A 59 17.59 4.04 -5.32
CA PRO A 59 16.50 3.11 -5.10
C PRO A 59 15.63 3.65 -3.96
N LYS A 60 14.42 4.11 -4.29
CA LYS A 60 13.43 4.54 -3.29
C LYS A 60 13.17 3.38 -2.34
N ALA A 61 13.47 3.56 -1.06
CA ALA A 61 13.09 2.62 -0.02
C ALA A 61 11.57 2.39 -0.10
N LYS A 62 11.15 1.13 -0.30
CA LYS A 62 9.74 0.75 -0.26
C LYS A 62 9.22 1.08 1.14
N LYS A 63 8.31 2.06 1.24
CA LYS A 63 7.54 2.28 2.47
C LYS A 63 6.89 0.94 2.85
N PRO A 64 6.98 0.51 4.12
CA PRO A 64 6.29 -0.70 4.55
C PRO A 64 4.81 -0.54 4.24
N ALA A 65 4.20 -1.57 3.66
CA ALA A 65 2.77 -1.58 3.35
C ALA A 65 2.00 -1.72 4.67
N LEU A 66 1.64 -0.58 5.27
CA LEU A 66 0.75 -0.53 6.42
C LEU A 66 -0.69 -0.64 5.93
N ARG A 67 -1.48 -1.51 6.55
CA ARG A 67 -2.92 -1.56 6.29
C ARG A 67 -3.59 -0.40 7.05
N PRO A 68 -4.57 0.30 6.46
CA PRO A 68 -5.38 1.27 7.19
C PRO A 68 -6.10 0.56 8.33
N PHE A 69 -6.16 1.21 9.49
CA PHE A 69 -6.90 0.71 10.64
C PHE A 69 -8.41 0.89 10.40
N ASP A 70 -9.19 -0.17 10.61
CA ASP A 70 -10.65 -0.13 10.59
C ASP A 70 -11.21 -0.61 11.93
N ALA A 71 -11.90 0.28 12.65
CA ALA A 71 -12.51 -0.04 13.94
C ALA A 71 -13.61 -1.09 13.81
N ALA A 72 -14.26 -1.21 12.64
CA ALA A 72 -15.32 -2.19 12.41
C ALA A 72 -14.85 -3.64 12.56
N GLU A 73 -13.56 -3.93 12.36
CA GLU A 73 -13.00 -5.28 12.50
C GLU A 73 -12.95 -5.75 13.96
N PHE A 74 -12.99 -4.84 14.94
CA PHE A 74 -12.83 -5.14 16.37
C PHE A 74 -14.14 -5.05 17.16
N LEU A 75 -15.23 -4.60 16.54
CA LEU A 75 -16.54 -4.43 17.15
C LEU A 75 -17.35 -5.75 17.09
N THR A 76 -16.85 -6.79 17.74
CA THR A 76 -17.48 -8.12 17.74
C THR A 76 -18.43 -8.37 18.91
N ASP A 77 -18.17 -7.71 20.04
CA ASP A 77 -18.89 -7.95 21.30
C ASP A 77 -19.81 -6.77 21.65
N ALA A 78 -20.92 -7.06 22.34
CA ALA A 78 -21.92 -6.06 22.68
C ALA A 78 -21.37 -5.02 23.67
N GLU A 79 -20.53 -5.45 24.61
CA GLU A 79 -19.87 -4.56 25.57
C GLU A 79 -18.92 -3.58 24.87
N THR A 80 -18.12 -4.07 23.92
CA THR A 80 -17.21 -3.25 23.13
C THR A 80 -17.97 -2.22 22.29
N ILE A 81 -19.10 -2.62 21.71
CA ILE A 81 -19.96 -1.70 20.94
C ILE A 81 -20.53 -0.61 21.85
N ALA A 82 -21.00 -0.97 23.04
CA ALA A 82 -21.54 0.00 23.99
C ALA A 82 -20.46 1.01 24.43
N ALA A 83 -19.26 0.53 24.79
CA ALA A 83 -18.14 1.40 25.17
C ALA A 83 -17.70 2.32 24.01
N TYR A 84 -17.67 1.80 22.79
CA TYR A 84 -17.33 2.58 21.59
C TYR A 84 -18.36 3.70 21.32
N LEU A 85 -19.65 3.39 21.46
CA LEU A 85 -20.70 4.39 21.29
C LEU A 85 -20.72 5.41 22.43
N ASP A 86 -20.45 5.01 23.67
CA ASP A 86 -20.38 5.94 24.81
C ASP A 86 -19.31 7.01 24.61
N GLU A 87 -18.12 6.63 24.15
CA GLU A 87 -17.06 7.58 23.78
C GLU A 87 -17.50 8.50 22.63
N ALA A 88 -18.17 7.95 21.60
CA ALA A 88 -18.70 8.77 20.51
C ALA A 88 -19.76 9.78 20.97
N PHE A 89 -20.60 9.43 21.95
CA PHE A 89 -21.55 10.35 22.56
C PHE A 89 -20.87 11.40 23.44
N ALA A 90 -19.71 11.09 24.03
CA ALA A 90 -18.92 12.04 24.82
C ALA A 90 -18.34 13.19 23.97
N SER A 91 -18.03 12.95 22.68
CA SER A 91 -17.62 14.00 21.74
C SER A 91 -18.69 15.09 21.54
N ASN A 92 -19.96 14.79 21.80
CA ASN A 92 -21.11 15.68 21.61
C ASN A 92 -21.22 16.28 20.19
N ASP A 93 -20.59 15.65 19.20
CA ASP A 93 -20.62 16.03 17.79
C ASP A 93 -21.55 15.07 17.02
N PRO A 94 -22.61 15.59 16.37
CA PRO A 94 -23.60 14.75 15.71
C PRO A 94 -23.04 14.00 14.48
N ALA A 95 -22.03 14.55 13.80
CA ALA A 95 -21.42 13.90 12.65
C ALA A 95 -20.53 12.72 13.10
N GLU A 96 -19.76 12.89 14.17
CA GLU A 96 -18.99 11.79 14.76
C GLU A 96 -19.88 10.68 15.31
N ILE A 97 -20.99 11.03 15.96
CA ILE A 97 -21.97 10.05 16.45
C ILE A 97 -22.56 9.26 15.28
N ALA A 98 -22.98 9.94 14.20
CA ALA A 98 -23.53 9.27 13.02
C ALA A 98 -22.52 8.34 12.34
N GLU A 99 -21.26 8.79 12.21
CA GLU A 99 -20.16 8.00 11.65
C GLU A 99 -19.89 6.75 12.50
N SER A 100 -19.82 6.90 13.81
CA SER A 100 -19.59 5.83 14.77
C SER A 100 -20.71 4.77 14.75
N ILE A 101 -21.97 5.19 14.68
CA ILE A 101 -23.11 4.28 14.50
C ILE A 101 -23.00 3.55 13.15
N GLY A 102 -22.57 4.25 12.09
CA GLY A 102 -22.29 3.66 10.79
C GLY A 102 -21.22 2.56 10.82
N THR A 103 -20.15 2.78 11.58
CA THR A 103 -19.06 1.81 11.79
C THR A 103 -19.55 0.57 12.53
N VAL A 104 -20.31 0.74 13.61
CA VAL A 104 -20.94 -0.36 14.35
C VAL A 104 -21.91 -1.15 13.46
N ALA A 105 -22.76 -0.44 12.70
CA ALA A 105 -23.72 -1.08 11.79
C ALA A 105 -23.02 -1.87 10.67
N ARG A 106 -21.84 -1.43 10.23
CA ARG A 106 -21.00 -2.15 9.27
C ARG A 106 -20.43 -3.44 9.87
N ALA A 107 -19.96 -3.39 11.12
CA ALA A 107 -19.42 -4.56 11.83
C ALA A 107 -20.45 -5.68 11.99
N LEU A 108 -21.69 -5.33 12.35
CA LEU A 108 -22.79 -6.29 12.55
C LEU A 108 -23.49 -6.73 11.24
N GLY A 109 -23.34 -5.92 10.19
CA GLY A 109 -23.91 -6.17 8.87
C GLY A 109 -25.11 -5.28 8.55
N MET A 110 -24.91 -4.32 7.65
CA MET A 110 -25.87 -3.27 7.28
C MET A 110 -27.25 -3.80 6.84
N SER A 111 -27.29 -4.94 6.13
CA SER A 111 -28.54 -5.56 5.66
C SER A 111 -29.42 -6.11 6.78
N LYS A 112 -28.83 -6.53 7.91
CA LYS A 112 -29.59 -6.98 9.10
C LYS A 112 -30.17 -5.77 9.82
N ILE A 113 -29.33 -4.75 10.04
CA ILE A 113 -29.71 -3.51 10.71
C ILE A 113 -30.83 -2.78 9.96
N ALA A 114 -30.71 -2.59 8.64
CA ALA A 114 -31.73 -1.92 7.84
C ALA A 114 -33.11 -2.58 7.94
N ARG A 115 -33.15 -3.92 7.91
CA ARG A 115 -34.40 -4.69 8.05
C ARG A 115 -35.02 -4.52 9.44
N ASN A 116 -34.21 -4.60 10.49
CA ASN A 116 -34.69 -4.48 11.86
C ASN A 116 -35.14 -3.05 12.20
N ALA A 117 -34.43 -2.04 11.67
CA ALA A 117 -34.76 -0.63 11.83
C ALA A 117 -35.87 -0.15 10.88
N LYS A 118 -36.38 -1.01 9.98
CA LYS A 118 -37.43 -0.69 8.98
C LYS A 118 -37.08 0.50 8.08
N VAL A 119 -35.80 0.69 7.77
CA VAL A 119 -35.30 1.75 6.88
C VAL A 119 -34.70 1.15 5.61
N SER A 120 -34.73 1.90 4.51
CA SER A 120 -34.07 1.48 3.29
C SER A 120 -32.55 1.51 3.47
N ARG A 121 -31.84 0.61 2.78
CA ARG A 121 -30.36 0.56 2.81
C ARG A 121 -29.73 1.87 2.36
N GLU A 122 -30.31 2.49 1.32
CA GLU A 122 -29.85 3.77 0.78
C GLU A 122 -30.01 4.91 1.78
N SER A 123 -31.16 4.97 2.45
CA SER A 123 -31.41 5.94 3.51
C SER A 123 -30.43 5.74 4.66
N LEU A 124 -30.22 4.50 5.10
CA LEU A 124 -29.28 4.16 6.17
C LEU A 124 -27.84 4.58 5.81
N TYR A 125 -27.37 4.33 4.59
CA TYR A 125 -26.04 4.76 4.14
C TYR A 125 -25.90 6.28 4.08
N ARG A 126 -26.93 7.00 3.63
CA ARG A 126 -26.92 8.47 3.58
C ARG A 126 -26.96 9.08 4.97
N ALA A 127 -27.81 8.55 5.84
CA ALA A 127 -28.04 9.04 7.19
C ALA A 127 -26.82 8.83 8.10
N LEU A 128 -26.11 7.71 7.95
CA LEU A 128 -24.90 7.38 8.71
C LEU A 128 -23.59 7.80 8.00
N SER A 129 -23.70 8.67 6.99
CA SER A 129 -22.53 9.26 6.35
C SER A 129 -22.02 10.45 7.16
N ARG A 130 -20.77 10.86 6.90
CA ARG A 130 -20.11 11.99 7.57
C ARG A 130 -20.85 13.33 7.43
N ASN A 131 -21.69 13.45 6.41
CA ASN A 131 -22.54 14.62 6.13
C ASN A 131 -24.04 14.31 6.29
N GLY A 132 -24.37 13.15 6.84
CA GLY A 132 -25.76 12.72 7.04
C GLY A 132 -26.42 13.47 8.19
N ASN A 133 -27.74 13.61 8.10
CA ASN A 133 -28.56 14.04 9.22
C ASN A 133 -29.60 12.93 9.52
N PRO A 134 -29.24 11.94 10.35
CA PRO A 134 -30.16 10.87 10.70
C PRO A 134 -31.27 11.41 11.60
N GLU A 135 -32.52 11.06 11.29
CA GLU A 135 -33.64 11.35 12.20
C GLU A 135 -33.49 10.55 13.50
N LEU A 136 -33.87 11.13 14.64
CA LEU A 136 -33.77 10.46 15.95
C LEU A 136 -34.52 9.11 15.98
N SER A 137 -35.66 9.01 15.28
CA SER A 137 -36.41 7.76 15.14
C SER A 137 -35.58 6.65 14.48
N THR A 138 -34.77 7.01 13.49
CA THR A 138 -33.86 6.09 12.78
C THR A 138 -32.71 5.68 13.68
N ILE A 139 -32.12 6.63 14.43
CA ILE A 139 -31.03 6.35 15.37
C ILE A 139 -31.48 5.32 16.41
N ILE A 140 -32.63 5.55 17.05
CA ILE A 140 -33.18 4.64 18.06
C ILE A 140 -33.46 3.25 17.46
N GLY A 141 -33.99 3.20 16.23
CA GLY A 141 -34.22 1.95 15.52
C GLY A 141 -32.94 1.16 15.25
N VAL A 142 -31.88 1.86 14.82
CA VAL A 142 -30.56 1.26 14.55
C VAL A 142 -29.91 0.78 15.84
N LEU A 143 -29.90 1.58 16.90
CA LEU A 143 -29.33 1.21 18.20
C LEU A 143 -30.00 -0.04 18.77
N ARG A 144 -31.34 -0.12 18.69
CA ARG A 144 -32.09 -1.31 19.08
C ARG A 144 -31.74 -2.53 18.22
N ALA A 145 -31.53 -2.34 16.93
CA ALA A 145 -31.10 -3.41 16.03
C ALA A 145 -29.68 -3.91 16.34
N CYS A 146 -28.82 -3.04 16.89
CA CYS A 146 -27.50 -3.39 17.41
C CYS A 146 -27.53 -4.03 18.82
N GLY A 147 -28.69 -4.08 19.48
CA GLY A 147 -28.82 -4.60 20.84
C GLY A 147 -28.38 -3.62 21.93
N VAL A 148 -28.27 -2.33 21.62
CA VAL A 148 -27.84 -1.28 22.55
C VAL A 148 -29.03 -0.38 22.91
N THR A 149 -29.04 0.12 24.15
CA THR A 149 -30.04 1.07 24.64
C THR A 149 -29.38 2.37 25.09
N LEU A 150 -30.04 3.50 24.83
CA LEU A 150 -29.59 4.80 25.31
C LEU A 150 -30.10 5.01 26.74
N ALA A 151 -29.22 5.46 27.62
CA ALA A 151 -29.54 5.82 29.00
C ALA A 151 -29.13 7.28 29.26
N ALA A 152 -30.00 8.05 29.91
CA ALA A 152 -29.67 9.40 30.36
C ALA A 152 -28.96 9.33 31.72
N LYS A 153 -27.81 9.98 31.82
CA LYS A 153 -27.05 10.12 33.07
C LYS A 153 -27.05 11.60 33.50
N ALA A 154 -27.15 11.86 34.80
CA ALA A 154 -26.98 13.22 35.32
C ALA A 154 -25.55 13.70 35.08
N ALA A 155 -25.41 14.97 34.67
CA ALA A 155 -24.13 15.63 34.42
C ALA A 155 -23.48 16.09 35.73
#